data_AF-A0A954GYC7-F1
#
_entry.id   AF-A0A954GYC7-F1
#
_cell.length_a   1.000
_cell.length_b   1.000
_cell.length_c   1.000
_cell.angle_alpha   90.00
_cell.angle_beta   90.00
_cell.angle_gamma   90.00
#
_symmetry.space_group_name_H-M   'P 1'
#
loop_
_entity.id
_entity.type
_entity.pdbx_description
1 polymer ?
#
loop_
_entity_poly.entity_id
_entity_poly.type
_entity_poly.pdbx_seq_one_letter_code
_entity_poly.pdbx_strand_id
1 'polypeptide(L)'
;MFSRKSITTTTLLTILTSIVGCGGGASDAPTLYSASGVVKYKGAPVPSISVAFIPEGGAGLAAEGTTDSEGKFVLATNSASGAKAGTYNVALVHVPDEVPDMFASPEKSKADEVIPKKYGDPKTSDLKATVSEDESKNTYTFELE
;
A
#
# COMPACT_ATOMS: atom_id res chain seq x y z
N MET A 1 -9.46 78.73 8.64
CA MET A 1 -10.37 79.14 7.55
C MET A 1 -10.62 77.93 6.67
N PHE A 2 -11.88 77.47 6.60
CA PHE A 2 -12.42 76.34 5.81
C PHE A 2 -11.89 74.92 6.09
N SER A 3 -12.62 73.84 5.85
CA SER A 3 -14.04 73.47 6.01
C SER A 3 -14.09 71.99 5.62
N ARG A 4 -14.76 71.19 6.46
CA ARG A 4 -15.46 69.92 6.20
C ARG A 4 -15.36 69.29 4.80
N LYS A 5 -15.10 67.98 4.76
CA LYS A 5 -15.87 67.03 3.94
C LYS A 5 -15.80 65.62 4.50
N SER A 6 -16.96 65.14 4.94
CA SER A 6 -17.28 63.73 5.17
C SER A 6 -17.70 63.12 3.84
N ILE A 7 -17.24 61.91 3.49
CA ILE A 7 -17.95 60.98 2.61
C ILE A 7 -17.56 59.54 3.00
N THR A 8 -18.59 58.79 3.36
CA THR A 8 -18.73 57.36 3.62
C THR A 8 -18.32 56.52 2.41
N THR A 9 -17.56 55.43 2.59
CA THR A 9 -17.50 54.32 1.61
C THR A 9 -17.18 52.99 2.29
N THR A 10 -18.26 52.23 2.53
CA THR A 10 -18.41 50.77 2.43
C THR A 10 -17.20 49.87 2.72
N THR A 11 -17.24 49.22 3.89
CA THR A 11 -16.45 48.04 4.26
C THR A 11 -16.66 46.92 3.24
N LEU A 12 -15.65 46.65 2.39
CA LEU A 12 -15.61 45.47 1.52
C LEU A 12 -14.60 44.46 2.07
N LEU A 13 -15.15 43.39 2.63
CA LEU A 13 -14.52 42.17 3.11
C LEU A 13 -13.78 41.47 1.97
N THR A 14 -12.45 41.32 2.05
CA THR A 14 -11.71 40.34 1.23
C THR A 14 -10.46 39.87 1.96
N ILE A 15 -10.64 38.85 2.81
CA ILE A 15 -9.58 37.93 3.21
C ILE A 15 -9.88 36.63 2.49
N LEU A 16 -9.01 36.22 1.58
CA LEU A 16 -8.71 34.80 1.38
C LEU A 16 -7.31 34.65 0.78
N THR A 17 -6.40 34.34 1.69
CA THR A 17 -5.05 33.80 1.51
C THR A 17 -4.98 32.78 0.37
N SER A 18 -4.31 33.14 -0.72
CA SER A 18 -3.85 32.20 -1.73
C SER A 18 -2.49 31.66 -1.30
N ILE A 19 -2.49 30.62 -0.47
CA ILE A 19 -1.32 29.77 -0.25
C ILE A 19 -1.43 28.64 -1.27
N VAL A 20 -1.01 28.89 -2.51
CA VAL A 20 -0.81 27.83 -3.50
C VAL A 20 0.67 27.85 -3.85
N GLY A 21 1.36 26.75 -3.55
CA GLY A 21 2.72 26.55 -4.04
C GLY A 21 3.70 25.87 -3.08
N CYS A 22 3.25 25.01 -2.17
CA CYS A 22 4.12 23.96 -1.64
C CYS A 22 3.67 22.63 -2.26
N GLY A 23 4.46 22.09 -3.16
CA GLY A 23 4.16 20.87 -3.90
C GLY A 23 5.24 20.64 -4.94
N GLY A 24 6.42 20.24 -4.49
CA GLY A 24 7.58 20.03 -5.34
C GLY A 24 7.33 18.96 -6.40
N GLY A 25 7.75 19.27 -7.63
CA GLY A 25 8.33 18.33 -8.59
C GLY A 25 7.53 17.07 -8.91
N ALA A 26 6.43 17.21 -9.65
CA ALA A 26 5.97 16.15 -10.54
C ALA A 26 6.88 16.14 -11.78
N SER A 27 7.61 15.06 -12.07
CA SER A 27 8.08 14.78 -13.45
C SER A 27 8.35 13.31 -13.76
N ASP A 28 8.73 12.42 -12.83
CA ASP A 28 9.09 11.03 -13.21
C ASP A 28 8.60 9.92 -12.26
N ALA A 29 7.81 10.25 -11.23
CA ALA A 29 7.25 9.24 -10.35
C ALA A 29 6.07 8.51 -11.04
N PRO A 30 6.03 7.18 -11.04
CA PRO A 30 4.92 6.43 -11.63
C PRO A 30 3.63 6.69 -10.85
N THR A 31 2.51 6.78 -11.55
CA THR A 31 1.18 6.84 -10.93
C THR A 31 0.91 5.53 -10.18
N LEU A 32 0.59 5.67 -8.90
CA LEU A 32 0.22 4.58 -8.01
C LEU A 32 -1.26 4.69 -7.65
N TYR A 33 -1.89 3.53 -7.52
CA TYR A 33 -3.29 3.39 -7.14
C TYR A 33 -3.36 2.64 -5.82
N SER A 34 -4.21 3.11 -4.92
CA SER A 34 -4.44 2.47 -3.63
C SER A 34 -4.87 1.03 -3.85
N ALA A 35 -4.27 0.12 -3.08
CA ALA A 35 -4.53 -1.30 -3.15
C ALA A 35 -4.41 -1.91 -1.76
N SER A 36 -5.41 -2.68 -1.37
CA SER A 36 -5.51 -3.27 -0.03
C SER A 36 -6.21 -4.62 -0.08
N GLY A 37 -6.23 -5.33 1.04
CA GLY A 37 -6.95 -6.59 1.09
C GLY A 37 -6.85 -7.29 2.42
N VAL A 38 -7.28 -8.55 2.43
CA VAL A 38 -7.25 -9.43 3.60
C VAL A 38 -6.67 -10.78 3.21
N VAL A 39 -5.79 -11.33 4.05
CA VAL A 39 -5.30 -12.70 3.94
C VAL A 39 -5.93 -13.56 5.03
N LYS A 40 -6.46 -14.70 4.63
CA LYS A 40 -6.98 -15.73 5.52
C LYS A 40 -6.33 -17.06 5.22
N TYR A 41 -6.15 -17.90 6.23
CA TYR A 41 -5.75 -19.29 6.07
C TYR A 41 -6.73 -20.17 6.83
N LYS A 42 -7.31 -21.16 6.14
CA LYS A 42 -8.33 -22.06 6.69
C LYS A 42 -9.50 -21.31 7.35
N GLY A 43 -9.89 -20.19 6.74
CA GLY A 43 -11.00 -19.32 7.20
C GLY A 43 -10.65 -18.34 8.32
N ALA A 44 -9.43 -18.39 8.90
CA ALA A 44 -8.99 -17.45 9.94
C ALA A 44 -8.11 -16.34 9.35
N PRO A 45 -8.26 -15.07 9.78
CA PRO A 45 -7.32 -14.00 9.41
C PRO A 45 -5.92 -14.31 9.92
N VAL A 46 -4.90 -14.00 9.13
CA VAL A 46 -3.50 -14.32 9.46
C VAL A 46 -2.65 -13.04 9.53
N PRO A 47 -2.11 -12.70 10.71
CA PRO A 47 -1.21 -11.57 10.87
C PRO A 47 0.22 -11.88 10.40
N SER A 48 1.02 -10.82 10.26
CA SER A 48 2.46 -10.89 10.02
C SER A 48 2.78 -11.67 8.74
N ILE A 49 1.96 -11.52 7.71
CA ILE A 49 2.20 -12.02 6.35
C ILE A 49 2.63 -10.86 5.47
N SER A 50 3.85 -10.91 4.95
CA SER A 50 4.27 -10.06 3.85
C SER A 50 3.59 -10.53 2.57
N VAL A 51 2.82 -9.61 1.98
CA VAL A 51 2.12 -9.74 0.72
C VAL A 51 2.90 -8.97 -0.32
N ALA A 52 3.53 -9.68 -1.25
CA ALA A 52 4.32 -9.10 -2.32
C ALA A 52 3.62 -9.29 -3.67
N PHE A 53 3.37 -8.19 -4.36
CA PHE A 53 2.84 -8.13 -5.72
C PHE A 53 4.02 -7.97 -6.67
N ILE A 54 4.38 -9.06 -7.36
CA ILE A 54 5.49 -9.09 -8.32
C ILE A 54 4.93 -8.95 -9.74
N PRO A 55 5.33 -7.93 -10.52
CA PRO A 55 4.82 -7.73 -11.88
C PRO A 55 4.93 -8.99 -12.73
N GLU A 56 3.92 -9.28 -13.53
CA GLU A 56 3.97 -10.37 -14.49
C GLU A 56 5.12 -10.14 -15.50
N GLY A 57 5.99 -11.13 -15.65
CA GLY A 57 7.24 -11.01 -16.41
C GLY A 57 8.46 -10.54 -15.61
N GLY A 58 8.30 -10.18 -14.32
CA GLY A 58 9.38 -9.88 -13.39
C GLY A 58 10.07 -8.52 -13.59
N ALA A 59 9.68 -7.76 -14.62
CA ALA A 59 10.16 -6.41 -14.88
C ALA A 59 9.11 -5.39 -14.43
N GLY A 60 9.45 -4.54 -13.47
CA GLY A 60 8.59 -3.47 -12.98
C GLY A 60 8.77 -3.19 -11.49
N LEU A 61 7.90 -2.35 -10.94
CA LEU A 61 7.90 -2.05 -9.51
C LEU A 61 7.01 -3.06 -8.78
N ALA A 62 7.63 -3.80 -7.87
CA ALA A 62 6.90 -4.62 -6.91
C ALA A 62 6.23 -3.71 -5.86
N ALA A 63 5.08 -4.14 -5.39
CA ALA A 63 4.40 -3.53 -4.26
C ALA A 63 4.30 -4.53 -3.12
N GLU A 64 4.45 -4.08 -1.90
CA GLU A 64 4.45 -4.94 -0.71
C GLU A 64 3.61 -4.35 0.41
N GLY A 65 3.07 -5.21 1.26
CA GLY A 65 2.37 -4.84 2.48
C GLY A 65 2.41 -5.97 3.49
N THR A 66 2.31 -5.66 4.77
CA THR A 66 2.27 -6.68 5.82
C THR A 66 0.88 -6.72 6.43
N THR A 67 0.37 -7.92 6.68
CA THR A 67 -0.95 -8.09 7.32
C THR A 67 -0.92 -7.74 8.81
N ASP A 68 -1.94 -7.05 9.27
CA ASP A 68 -2.18 -6.75 10.68
C ASP A 68 -2.86 -7.91 11.43
N SER A 69 -3.22 -7.69 12.71
CA SER A 69 -3.94 -8.66 13.55
C SER A 69 -5.28 -9.14 12.97
N GLU A 70 -5.89 -8.39 12.07
CA GLU A 70 -7.14 -8.75 11.37
C GLU A 70 -6.87 -9.37 10.00
N GLY A 71 -5.60 -9.63 9.66
CA GLY A 71 -5.19 -10.15 8.36
C GLY A 71 -5.23 -9.11 7.24
N LYS A 72 -5.44 -7.83 7.54
CA LYS A 72 -5.58 -6.77 6.54
C LYS A 72 -4.22 -6.22 6.14
N PHE A 73 -4.03 -5.96 4.85
CA PHE A 73 -2.82 -5.34 4.32
C PHE A 73 -3.16 -4.13 3.43
N VAL A 74 -2.22 -3.21 3.33
CA VAL A 74 -2.22 -2.11 2.35
C VAL A 74 -0.90 -2.18 1.60
N LEU A 75 -0.95 -2.13 0.27
CA LEU A 75 0.24 -2.17 -0.56
C LEU A 75 0.93 -0.81 -0.60
N ALA A 76 2.24 -0.83 -0.60
CA ALA A 76 3.11 0.29 -0.88
C ALA A 76 4.16 -0.12 -1.91
N THR A 77 4.54 0.82 -2.76
CA THR A 77 5.63 0.67 -3.72
C THR A 77 6.77 1.59 -3.28
N ASN A 78 7.90 0.99 -2.88
CA ASN A 78 9.00 1.71 -2.22
C ASN A 78 8.50 2.43 -0.95
N SER A 79 8.40 3.76 -0.98
CA SER A 79 7.96 4.59 0.15
C SER A 79 6.60 5.26 -0.09
N ALA A 80 5.94 4.95 -1.21
CA ALA A 80 4.67 5.56 -1.59
C ALA A 80 3.54 4.52 -1.53
N SER A 81 2.40 4.91 -0.96
CA SER A 81 1.23 4.04 -0.87
C SER A 81 0.68 3.69 -2.25
N GLY A 82 0.23 2.45 -2.40
CA GLY A 82 -0.35 1.92 -3.61
C GLY A 82 0.62 1.16 -4.50
N ALA A 83 0.10 0.72 -5.64
CA ALA A 83 0.79 -0.03 -6.66
C ALA A 83 0.49 0.55 -8.05
N LYS A 84 1.40 0.35 -8.99
CA LYS A 84 1.15 0.72 -10.38
C LYS A 84 0.03 -0.16 -10.95
N ALA A 85 -0.79 0.38 -11.84
CA ALA A 85 -1.76 -0.44 -12.58
C ALA A 85 -1.04 -1.53 -13.39
N GLY A 86 -1.55 -2.76 -13.35
CA GLY A 86 -0.94 -3.92 -13.99
C GLY A 86 -1.33 -5.25 -13.37
N THR A 87 -0.82 -6.33 -13.96
CA THR A 87 -1.04 -7.70 -13.49
C THR A 87 0.19 -8.20 -12.72
N TYR A 88 -0.06 -8.84 -11.60
CA TYR A 88 0.94 -9.26 -10.62
C TYR A 88 0.74 -10.73 -10.23
N ASN A 89 1.85 -11.43 -10.05
CA ASN A 89 1.89 -12.69 -9.31
C ASN A 89 2.12 -12.36 -7.84
N VAL A 90 1.36 -12.99 -6.95
CA VAL A 90 1.35 -12.67 -5.52
C VAL A 90 2.16 -13.71 -4.77
N ALA A 91 3.07 -13.27 -3.92
CA ALA A 91 3.78 -14.10 -2.97
C ALA A 91 3.39 -13.70 -1.54
N LEU A 92 3.19 -14.71 -0.69
CA LEU A 92 2.81 -14.56 0.71
C LEU A 92 3.86 -15.26 1.55
N VAL A 93 4.57 -14.49 2.38
CA VAL A 93 5.63 -15.01 3.25
C VAL A 93 5.35 -14.54 4.67
N HIS A 94 5.33 -15.46 5.62
CA HIS A 94 5.24 -15.08 7.02
C HIS A 94 6.55 -14.43 7.47
N VAL A 95 6.44 -13.24 8.04
CA VAL A 95 7.55 -12.48 8.61
C VAL A 95 7.40 -12.56 10.13
N PRO A 96 8.28 -13.27 10.84
CA PRO A 96 8.20 -13.33 12.30
C PRO A 96 8.43 -11.93 12.89
N ASP A 97 7.68 -11.59 13.94
CA ASP A 97 7.80 -10.30 14.63
C ASP A 97 9.18 -10.11 15.29
N GLU A 98 9.89 -11.22 15.51
CA GLU A 98 11.24 -11.27 16.05
C GLU A 98 12.20 -11.68 14.93
N VAL A 99 13.17 -10.82 14.61
CA VAL A 99 14.30 -11.20 13.75
C VAL A 99 15.01 -12.36 14.44
N PRO A 100 15.06 -13.57 13.85
CA PRO A 100 15.79 -14.67 14.45
C PRO A 100 17.24 -14.22 14.61
N ASP A 101 17.82 -14.41 15.79
CA ASP A 101 19.26 -14.27 15.98
C ASP A 101 19.96 -14.96 14.82
N MET A 102 20.87 -14.29 14.11
CA MET A 102 21.54 -14.84 12.91
C MET A 102 22.37 -16.13 13.19
N PHE A 103 22.41 -16.58 14.45
CA PHE A 103 23.03 -17.81 14.94
C PHE A 103 22.03 -18.90 15.33
N ALA A 104 20.72 -18.64 15.28
CA ALA A 104 19.72 -19.67 15.46
C ALA A 104 19.72 -20.57 14.21
N SER A 105 19.95 -21.86 14.46
CA SER A 105 19.84 -22.96 13.49
C SER A 105 18.56 -22.81 12.65
N PRO A 106 18.48 -23.31 11.39
CA PRO A 106 17.25 -23.30 10.60
C PRO A 106 16.27 -24.33 11.19
N GLU A 107 15.80 -24.09 12.41
CA GLU A 107 14.52 -24.61 12.86
C GLU A 107 13.54 -24.23 11.77
N LYS A 108 12.88 -25.25 11.19
CA LYS A 108 11.68 -25.12 10.36
C LYS A 108 10.96 -23.83 10.74
N SER A 109 11.21 -22.78 9.97
CA SER A 109 10.84 -21.43 10.31
C SER A 109 9.35 -21.45 10.63
N LYS A 110 8.92 -20.93 11.79
CA LYS A 110 7.49 -20.86 12.18
C LYS A 110 6.59 -20.38 11.03
N ALA A 111 7.15 -19.66 10.07
CA ALA A 111 6.56 -19.37 8.77
C ALA A 111 5.86 -20.55 8.06
N ASP A 112 6.46 -21.74 8.08
CA ASP A 112 5.95 -22.96 7.44
C ASP A 112 4.72 -23.53 8.16
N GLU A 113 4.59 -23.24 9.44
CA GLU A 113 3.47 -23.64 10.28
C GLU A 113 2.28 -22.68 10.10
N VAL A 114 2.56 -21.40 9.84
CA VAL A 114 1.55 -20.35 9.65
C VAL A 114 0.89 -20.43 8.28
N ILE A 115 1.67 -20.56 7.18
CA ILE A 115 1.13 -20.76 5.83
C ILE A 115 2.00 -21.74 5.01
N PRO A 116 1.41 -22.54 4.10
CA PRO A 116 2.16 -23.43 3.23
C PRO A 116 3.22 -22.70 2.36
N LYS A 117 4.43 -23.27 2.28
CA LYS A 117 5.55 -22.73 1.48
C LYS A 117 5.22 -22.40 0.02
N LYS A 118 4.27 -23.12 -0.58
CA LYS A 118 3.85 -22.91 -1.98
C LYS A 118 3.45 -21.46 -2.26
N TYR A 119 2.88 -20.76 -1.27
CA TYR A 119 2.45 -19.38 -1.41
C TYR A 119 3.61 -18.37 -1.37
N GLY A 120 4.79 -18.77 -0.88
CA GLY A 120 5.96 -17.90 -0.75
C GLY A 120 6.72 -17.67 -2.06
N ASP A 121 6.46 -18.44 -3.11
CA ASP A 121 7.06 -18.22 -4.44
C ASP A 121 5.97 -17.71 -5.40
N PRO A 122 6.15 -16.53 -6.03
CA PRO A 122 5.17 -15.99 -6.98
C PRO A 122 4.92 -16.89 -8.19
N LYS A 123 5.79 -17.86 -8.48
CA LYS A 123 5.62 -18.83 -9.57
C LYS A 123 4.84 -20.08 -9.15
N THR A 124 4.80 -20.41 -7.87
CA THR A 124 4.13 -21.62 -7.35
C THR A 124 2.94 -21.32 -6.46
N SER A 125 2.69 -20.05 -6.14
CA SER A 125 1.57 -19.63 -5.31
C SER A 125 0.23 -19.81 -5.99
N ASP A 126 0.21 -19.80 -7.33
CA ASP A 126 -0.99 -19.72 -8.18
C ASP A 126 -1.87 -18.49 -7.87
N LEU A 127 -1.36 -17.53 -7.09
CA LEU A 127 -2.06 -16.31 -6.72
C LEU A 127 -1.74 -15.21 -7.72
N LYS A 128 -2.79 -14.63 -8.30
CA LYS A 128 -2.69 -13.49 -9.23
C LYS A 128 -3.61 -12.36 -8.77
N ALA A 129 -3.15 -11.13 -8.97
CA ALA A 129 -3.92 -9.94 -8.71
C ALA A 129 -3.71 -8.90 -9.82
N THR A 130 -4.75 -8.12 -10.11
CA THR A 130 -4.68 -7.02 -11.07
C THR A 130 -5.00 -5.72 -10.35
N VAL A 131 -4.08 -4.76 -10.43
CA VAL A 131 -4.27 -3.40 -9.94
C VAL A 131 -4.85 -2.57 -11.08
N SER A 132 -6.03 -2.01 -10.85
CA SER A 132 -6.75 -1.14 -11.77
C SER A 132 -6.50 0.33 -11.47
N GLU A 133 -6.71 1.18 -12.46
CA GLU A 133 -6.76 2.64 -12.24
C GLU A 133 -7.98 3.07 -11.41
N ASP A 134 -9.01 2.22 -11.36
CA ASP A 134 -10.17 2.38 -10.50
C ASP A 134 -9.91 1.75 -9.13
N GLU A 135 -9.51 2.59 -8.16
CA GLU A 135 -9.14 2.18 -6.81
C GLU A 135 -10.25 1.40 -6.08
N SER A 136 -11.51 1.58 -6.45
CA SER A 136 -12.63 0.83 -5.86
C SER A 136 -12.58 -0.68 -6.14
N LYS A 137 -11.81 -1.09 -7.15
CA LYS A 137 -11.61 -2.49 -7.55
C LYS A 137 -10.37 -3.13 -6.92
N ASN A 138 -9.50 -2.33 -6.29
CA ASN A 138 -8.21 -2.78 -5.77
C ASN A 138 -8.32 -3.27 -4.32
N THR A 139 -9.37 -4.04 -4.02
CA THR A 139 -9.57 -4.70 -2.73
C THR A 139 -9.52 -6.21 -2.94
N TYR A 140 -8.55 -6.88 -2.34
CA TYR A 140 -8.31 -8.32 -2.56
C TYR A 140 -8.66 -9.13 -1.32
N THR A 141 -9.07 -10.38 -1.53
CA THR A 141 -9.21 -11.37 -0.45
C THR A 141 -8.47 -12.62 -0.89
N PHE A 142 -7.44 -12.99 -0.15
CA PHE A 142 -6.68 -14.22 -0.36
C PHE A 142 -7.10 -15.25 0.68
N GLU A 143 -7.89 -16.24 0.28
CA GLU A 143 -8.25 -17.37 1.13
C GLU A 143 -7.35 -18.56 0.81
N LEU A 144 -6.48 -18.89 1.75
CA LEU A 144 -5.47 -19.93 1.63
C LEU A 144 -5.98 -21.25 2.22
N GLU A 145 -5.66 -22.34 1.52
CA GLU A 145 -5.91 -23.73 1.92
C GLU A 145 -4.62 -24.47 2.30
#